data_AF-A0A5D6WDF5-F1
#
_entry.id   AF-A0A5D6WDF5-F1
#
_cell.length_a   1.000
_cell.length_b   1.000
_cell.length_c   1.000
_cell.angle_alpha   90.00
_cell.angle_beta   90.00
_cell.angle_gamma   90.00
#
_symmetry.space_group_name_H-M   'P 1'
#
loop_
_entity.id
_entity.type
_entity.pdbx_description
1 polymer ?
#
loop_
_entity_poly.entity_id
_entity_poly.type
_entity_poly.pdbx_seq_one_letter_code
_entity_poly.pdbx_strand_id
1 'polypeptide(L)'
;MNATDGFVRDISLPEVKERVLIEHPQSLAMIKRLKKTTNARLGVGRAGDRYKTETLLKFRADHAIAQDAVWTDIDETLIDEMGFYKVQTLVQNKEEYVRRPDRGRIFSDETMEAIKRDCIHNPDVQLVIADGLSGFAINANLKDIYVIMMDGFKEKGYRVGTPIFVRYSRVATMDKISEALGAKVTIQLIGERPGLATGESMSVYMAYEASSKKPESQRTVVSNIYRQGIPPLEAGAQVVYLTEVLMREKKSGVELKI
;
A
#
# COMPACT_ATOMS: atom_id res chain seq x y z
N MET A 1 -4.56 -20.01 -42.79
CA MET A 1 -3.29 -19.45 -42.30
C MET A 1 -3.05 -18.17 -43.09
N ASN A 2 -3.36 -17.01 -42.52
CA ASN A 2 -2.91 -15.74 -43.08
C ASN A 2 -1.82 -15.21 -42.17
N ALA A 3 -0.59 -15.30 -42.65
CA ALA A 3 0.55 -14.63 -42.08
C ALA A 3 0.39 -13.13 -42.34
N THR A 4 0.03 -12.38 -41.31
CA THR A 4 0.09 -10.91 -41.30
C THR A 4 0.97 -10.51 -40.13
N ASP A 5 2.14 -9.97 -40.50
CA ASP A 5 3.28 -9.53 -39.69
C ASP A 5 4.01 -10.58 -38.85
N GLY A 6 5.29 -10.80 -39.17
CA GLY A 6 6.22 -11.70 -38.48
C GLY A 6 6.62 -11.28 -37.07
N PHE A 7 5.77 -10.54 -36.36
CA PHE A 7 5.96 -10.19 -34.95
C PHE A 7 5.14 -11.13 -34.05
N VAL A 8 5.81 -11.74 -33.08
CA VAL A 8 5.14 -12.48 -32.01
C VAL A 8 4.30 -11.50 -31.21
N ARG A 9 3.01 -11.80 -31.01
CA ARG A 9 2.10 -10.96 -30.22
C ARG A 9 2.65 -10.77 -28.80
N ASP A 10 2.69 -9.52 -28.35
CA ASP A 10 3.12 -9.21 -26.98
C ASP A 10 2.07 -9.72 -25.97
N ILE A 11 2.49 -10.71 -25.18
CA ILE A 11 1.70 -11.33 -24.12
C ILE A 11 1.64 -10.48 -22.85
N SER A 12 2.46 -9.44 -22.72
CA SER A 12 2.48 -8.55 -21.56
C SER A 12 1.34 -7.54 -21.57
N LEU A 13 0.73 -7.30 -22.73
CA LEU A 13 -0.28 -6.27 -22.91
C LEU A 13 -1.58 -6.53 -22.09
N PRO A 14 -2.25 -5.47 -21.59
CA PRO A 14 -3.47 -5.59 -20.80
C PRO A 14 -4.63 -6.28 -21.55
N GLU A 15 -4.78 -6.03 -22.85
CA GLU A 15 -5.92 -6.50 -23.66
C GLU A 15 -5.91 -8.03 -23.81
N VAL A 16 -4.77 -8.68 -23.57
CA VAL A 16 -4.67 -10.15 -23.50
C VAL A 16 -5.61 -10.70 -22.42
N LYS A 17 -5.81 -9.97 -21.31
CA LYS A 17 -6.72 -10.38 -20.23
C LYS A 17 -8.19 -10.31 -20.65
N GLU A 18 -8.56 -9.53 -21.65
CA GLU A 18 -9.96 -9.37 -22.09
C GLU A 18 -10.45 -10.55 -22.93
N ARG A 19 -9.54 -11.36 -23.47
CA ARG A 19 -9.88 -12.50 -24.33
C ARG A 19 -10.67 -13.57 -23.57
N VAL A 20 -11.63 -14.16 -24.26
CA VAL A 20 -12.30 -15.40 -23.83
C VAL A 20 -11.67 -16.54 -24.59
N LEU A 21 -11.07 -17.46 -23.86
CA LEU A 21 -10.34 -18.62 -24.42
C LEU A 21 -11.10 -19.94 -24.22
N ILE A 22 -12.33 -19.88 -23.71
CA ILE A 22 -13.25 -21.04 -23.68
C ILE A 22 -13.68 -21.32 -25.12
N GLU A 23 -13.50 -22.56 -25.60
CA GLU A 23 -13.73 -22.94 -27.01
C GLU A 23 -15.21 -23.02 -27.37
N HIS A 24 -16.00 -23.67 -26.51
CA HIS A 24 -17.44 -23.85 -26.70
C HIS A 24 -18.21 -23.23 -25.51
N PRO A 25 -18.20 -21.89 -25.37
CA PRO A 25 -18.92 -21.25 -24.29
C PRO A 25 -20.43 -21.36 -24.51
N GLN A 26 -21.16 -21.83 -23.50
CA GLN A 26 -22.63 -21.84 -23.50
C GLN A 26 -23.22 -20.44 -23.74
N SER A 27 -22.59 -19.40 -23.18
CA SER A 27 -22.91 -18.00 -23.49
C SER A 27 -21.66 -17.14 -23.45
N LEU A 28 -21.19 -16.76 -24.64
CA LEU A 28 -20.05 -15.84 -24.77
C LEU A 28 -20.35 -14.46 -24.18
N ALA A 29 -21.59 -13.97 -24.36
CA ALA A 29 -22.03 -12.68 -23.84
C ALA A 29 -21.95 -12.64 -22.30
N MET A 30 -22.37 -13.72 -21.64
CA MET A 30 -22.34 -13.82 -20.17
C MET A 30 -20.90 -13.84 -19.65
N ILE A 31 -20.00 -14.60 -20.27
CA ILE A 31 -18.58 -14.62 -19.86
C ILE A 31 -17.95 -13.24 -20.03
N LYS A 32 -18.20 -12.55 -21.15
CA LYS A 32 -17.72 -11.18 -21.37
C LYS A 32 -18.24 -10.22 -20.29
N ARG A 33 -19.52 -10.35 -19.90
CA ARG A 33 -20.10 -9.56 -18.81
C ARG A 33 -19.41 -9.83 -17.48
N LEU A 34 -19.22 -11.11 -17.10
CA LEU A 34 -18.52 -11.48 -15.87
C LEU A 34 -17.08 -10.96 -15.83
N LYS A 35 -16.36 -11.04 -16.95
CA LYS A 35 -14.99 -10.52 -17.03
C LYS A 35 -14.92 -9.00 -16.78
N LYS A 36 -15.97 -8.25 -17.07
CA LYS A 36 -16.04 -6.80 -16.79
C LYS A 36 -16.34 -6.47 -15.32
N THR A 37 -16.83 -7.42 -14.53
CA THR A 37 -17.20 -7.19 -13.12
C THR A 37 -16.10 -7.57 -12.15
N THR A 38 -14.96 -8.09 -12.61
CA THR A 38 -13.86 -8.51 -11.74
C THR A 38 -12.52 -8.45 -12.44
N ASN A 39 -11.46 -8.15 -11.69
CA ASN A 39 -10.08 -8.24 -12.15
C ASN A 39 -9.54 -9.69 -12.15
N ALA A 40 -10.32 -10.66 -11.66
CA ALA A 40 -9.96 -12.07 -11.68
C ALA A 40 -9.87 -12.60 -13.12
N ARG A 41 -8.96 -13.56 -13.35
CA ARG A 41 -8.70 -14.15 -14.68
C ARG A 41 -9.78 -15.17 -15.07
N LEU A 42 -10.99 -14.69 -15.34
CA LEU A 42 -12.11 -15.52 -15.79
C LEU A 42 -12.06 -15.77 -17.30
N GLY A 43 -12.76 -16.82 -17.75
CA GLY A 43 -12.91 -17.10 -19.19
C GLY A 43 -11.63 -17.60 -19.87
N VAL A 44 -10.63 -18.07 -19.13
CA VAL A 44 -9.30 -18.48 -19.63
C VAL A 44 -9.27 -19.87 -20.28
N GLY A 45 -10.38 -20.61 -20.26
CA GLY A 45 -10.48 -21.96 -20.81
C GLY A 45 -9.53 -22.95 -20.13
N ARG A 46 -9.35 -24.11 -20.78
CA ARG A 46 -8.47 -25.19 -20.33
C ARG A 46 -7.97 -26.02 -21.52
N ALA A 47 -6.88 -26.76 -21.32
CA ALA A 47 -6.40 -27.84 -22.18
C ALA A 47 -6.33 -29.10 -21.31
N GLY A 48 -7.30 -30.01 -21.47
CA GLY A 48 -7.56 -31.06 -20.46
C GLY A 48 -7.90 -30.41 -19.11
N ASP A 49 -7.12 -30.74 -18.09
CA ASP A 49 -7.22 -30.20 -16.72
C ASP A 49 -6.18 -29.09 -16.44
N ARG A 50 -5.50 -28.60 -17.48
CA ARG A 50 -4.43 -27.60 -17.36
C ARG A 50 -4.81 -26.27 -17.99
N TYR A 51 -4.06 -25.22 -17.65
CA TYR A 51 -4.19 -23.93 -18.31
C TYR A 51 -3.85 -24.03 -19.79
N LYS A 52 -4.52 -23.20 -20.60
CA LYS A 52 -4.06 -22.95 -21.97
C LYS A 52 -2.70 -22.27 -21.98
N THR A 53 -1.90 -22.54 -23.01
CA THR A 53 -0.55 -21.98 -23.15
C THR A 53 -0.54 -20.46 -23.04
N GLU A 54 -1.47 -19.77 -23.70
CA GLU A 54 -1.58 -18.31 -23.63
C GLU A 54 -1.83 -17.80 -22.20
N THR A 55 -2.74 -18.45 -21.46
CA THR A 55 -3.01 -18.12 -20.06
C THR A 55 -1.77 -18.30 -19.19
N LEU A 56 -1.03 -19.39 -19.40
CA LEU A 56 0.21 -19.66 -18.67
C LEU A 56 1.31 -18.64 -18.99
N LEU A 57 1.47 -18.28 -20.27
CA LEU A 57 2.43 -17.27 -20.71
C LEU A 57 2.09 -15.90 -20.14
N LYS A 58 0.82 -15.46 -20.20
CA LYS A 58 0.37 -14.21 -19.58
C LYS A 58 0.59 -14.21 -18.07
N PHE A 59 0.35 -15.34 -17.41
CA PHE A 59 0.62 -15.49 -15.98
C PHE A 59 2.11 -15.29 -15.66
N ARG A 60 3.01 -15.89 -16.46
CA ARG A 60 4.47 -15.76 -16.29
C ARG A 60 4.95 -14.33 -16.56
N ALA A 61 4.42 -13.67 -17.58
CA ALA A 61 4.73 -12.27 -17.88
C ALA A 61 4.33 -11.34 -16.73
N ASP A 62 3.08 -11.46 -16.25
CA ASP A 62 2.62 -10.65 -15.11
C ASP A 62 3.39 -10.98 -13.82
N HIS A 63 3.84 -12.22 -13.66
CA HIS A 63 4.66 -12.62 -12.51
C HIS A 63 6.04 -11.98 -12.56
N ALA A 64 6.68 -11.87 -13.74
CA ALA A 64 7.94 -11.17 -13.88
C ALA A 64 7.81 -9.69 -13.49
N ILE A 65 6.76 -9.01 -13.98
CA ILE A 65 6.46 -7.62 -13.61
C ILE A 65 6.24 -7.49 -12.09
N ALA A 66 5.51 -8.43 -11.48
CA ALA A 66 5.28 -8.41 -10.04
C ALA A 66 6.56 -8.63 -9.22
N GLN A 67 7.51 -9.43 -9.73
CA GLN A 67 8.83 -9.60 -9.09
C GLN A 67 9.63 -8.29 -9.16
N ASP A 68 9.68 -7.63 -10.33
CA ASP A 68 10.39 -6.35 -10.49
C ASP A 68 9.80 -5.25 -9.60
N ALA A 69 8.48 -5.24 -9.42
CA ALA A 69 7.79 -4.30 -8.53
C ALA A 69 8.21 -4.43 -7.04
N VAL A 70 8.66 -5.61 -6.59
CA VAL A 70 9.18 -5.80 -5.22
C VAL A 70 10.50 -5.06 -5.03
N TRP A 71 11.31 -5.00 -6.09
CA TRP A 71 12.65 -4.39 -6.09
C TRP A 71 12.64 -2.92 -6.49
N THR A 72 11.48 -2.39 -6.90
CA THR A 72 11.32 -0.98 -7.23
C THR A 72 11.37 -0.16 -5.94
N ASP A 73 12.34 0.75 -5.88
CA ASP A 73 12.46 1.72 -4.81
C ASP A 73 11.43 2.86 -4.96
N ILE A 74 11.19 3.55 -3.85
CA ILE A 74 10.36 4.75 -3.86
C ILE A 74 11.08 5.88 -4.60
N ASP A 75 10.33 6.77 -5.23
CA ASP A 75 10.90 7.99 -5.79
C ASP A 75 11.21 8.96 -4.65
N GLU A 76 12.49 9.15 -4.33
CA GLU A 76 12.88 10.06 -3.24
C GLU A 76 12.57 11.53 -3.55
N THR A 77 12.47 11.90 -4.83
CA THR A 77 12.14 13.28 -5.21
C THR A 77 10.74 13.65 -4.75
N LEU A 78 9.80 12.70 -4.80
CA LEU A 78 8.44 12.86 -4.25
C LEU A 78 8.48 13.18 -2.75
N ILE A 79 9.32 12.46 -1.99
CA ILE A 79 9.42 12.66 -0.54
C ILE A 79 10.04 14.01 -0.22
N ASP A 80 11.03 14.44 -1.01
CA ASP A 80 11.67 15.74 -0.87
C ASP A 80 10.74 16.90 -1.23
N GLU A 81 9.97 16.78 -2.31
CA GLU A 81 8.93 17.74 -2.71
C GLU A 81 7.88 17.95 -1.61
N MET A 82 7.52 16.88 -0.90
CA MET A 82 6.55 16.93 0.19
C MET A 82 7.15 17.40 1.53
N GLY A 83 8.47 17.54 1.61
CA GLY A 83 9.17 18.08 2.78
C GLY A 83 9.09 17.17 4.02
N PHE A 84 8.99 15.85 3.84
CA PHE A 84 8.89 14.93 4.98
C PHE A 84 10.22 14.76 5.71
N TYR A 85 10.16 14.60 7.03
CA TYR A 85 11.34 14.30 7.83
C TYR A 85 11.79 12.86 7.55
N LYS A 86 12.93 12.70 6.86
CA LYS A 86 13.41 11.40 6.39
C LYS A 86 14.23 10.68 7.45
N VAL A 87 13.87 9.43 7.75
CA VAL A 87 14.63 8.51 8.59
C VAL A 87 14.67 7.12 7.96
N GLN A 88 15.54 6.25 8.48
CA GLN A 88 15.67 4.86 8.04
C GLN A 88 15.66 3.94 9.25
N THR A 89 15.14 2.72 9.07
CA THR A 89 15.25 1.66 10.07
C THR A 89 16.69 1.12 10.15
N LEU A 90 16.95 0.08 10.96
CA LEU A 90 18.26 -0.57 11.00
C LEU A 90 18.63 -1.33 9.71
N VAL A 91 17.74 -1.37 8.72
CA VAL A 91 17.99 -2.04 7.45
C VAL A 91 18.91 -1.18 6.58
N GLN A 92 19.89 -1.81 5.94
CA GLN A 92 20.89 -1.12 5.11
C GLN A 92 20.51 -1.09 3.63
N ASN A 93 19.83 -2.12 3.14
CA ASN A 93 19.45 -2.26 1.73
C ASN A 93 18.19 -3.10 1.53
N LYS A 94 17.67 -3.11 0.30
CA LYS A 94 16.44 -3.82 -0.06
C LYS A 94 16.52 -5.34 0.13
N GLU A 95 17.68 -5.95 -0.12
CA GLU A 95 17.85 -7.40 0.09
C GLU A 95 17.69 -7.78 1.57
N GLU A 96 18.32 -7.00 2.45
CA GLU A 96 18.16 -7.16 3.89
C GLU A 96 16.71 -6.89 4.30
N TYR A 97 16.07 -5.85 3.77
CA TYR A 97 14.67 -5.51 4.09
C TYR A 97 13.71 -6.68 3.87
N VAL A 98 13.87 -7.40 2.77
CA VAL A 98 13.01 -8.54 2.40
C VAL A 98 13.25 -9.73 3.33
N ARG A 99 14.49 -9.94 3.78
CA ARG A 99 14.89 -11.11 4.59
C ARG A 99 14.83 -10.88 6.11
N ARG A 100 14.91 -9.64 6.57
CA ARG A 100 15.04 -9.25 7.99
C ARG A 100 13.91 -8.31 8.42
N PRO A 101 12.66 -8.83 8.52
CA PRO A 101 11.53 -8.03 8.96
C PRO A 101 11.71 -7.50 10.38
N ASP A 102 12.51 -8.16 11.21
CA ASP A 102 12.88 -7.72 12.56
C ASP A 102 13.61 -6.37 12.55
N ARG A 103 14.58 -6.17 11.64
CA ARG A 103 15.33 -4.91 11.52
C ARG A 103 14.49 -3.78 10.94
N GLY A 104 13.56 -4.10 10.05
CA GLY A 104 12.61 -3.12 9.49
C GLY A 104 11.54 -2.64 10.48
N ARG A 105 11.51 -3.17 11.71
CA ARG A 105 10.57 -2.75 12.77
C ARG A 105 11.21 -1.81 13.80
N ILE A 106 12.52 -1.58 13.72
CA ILE A 106 13.30 -0.88 14.75
C ILE A 106 14.22 0.17 14.14
N PHE A 107 14.55 1.15 14.97
CA PHE A 107 15.45 2.25 14.64
C PHE A 107 16.72 2.13 15.47
N SER A 108 17.78 2.84 15.06
CA SER A 108 18.92 3.06 15.94
C SER A 108 18.57 4.05 17.05
N ASP A 109 19.32 4.03 18.15
CA ASP A 109 19.10 4.97 19.25
C ASP A 109 19.31 6.42 18.79
N GLU A 110 20.32 6.66 17.92
CA GLU A 110 20.58 7.98 17.35
C GLU A 110 19.41 8.48 16.51
N THR A 111 18.78 7.59 15.74
CA THR A 111 17.60 7.92 14.93
C THR A 111 16.42 8.28 15.82
N MET A 112 16.20 7.53 16.90
CA MET A 112 15.11 7.82 17.84
C MET A 112 15.33 9.13 18.59
N GLU A 113 16.55 9.43 19.01
CA GLU A 113 16.88 10.71 19.64
C GLU A 113 16.75 11.89 18.67
N ALA A 114 17.10 11.71 17.40
CA ALA A 114 16.88 12.71 16.36
C ALA A 114 15.38 13.00 16.15
N ILE A 115 14.54 11.95 16.06
CA ILE A 115 13.07 12.11 15.96
C ILE A 115 12.53 12.90 17.15
N LYS A 116 12.93 12.56 18.38
CA LYS A 116 12.50 13.30 19.58
C LYS A 116 12.97 14.75 19.58
N ARG A 117 14.16 15.03 19.08
CA ARG A 117 14.71 16.39 19.07
C ARG A 117 14.04 17.27 18.01
N ASP A 118 13.81 16.72 16.82
CA ASP A 118 13.49 17.52 15.63
C ASP A 118 11.99 17.53 15.28
N CYS A 119 11.18 16.61 15.82
CA CYS A 119 9.75 16.50 15.52
C CYS A 119 8.85 17.05 16.63
N ILE A 120 7.62 17.40 16.23
CA ILE A 120 6.59 17.93 17.14
C ILE A 120 6.17 16.86 18.17
N HIS A 121 6.20 17.22 19.46
CA HIS A 121 5.72 16.40 20.57
C HIS A 121 4.23 16.56 20.82
N ASN A 122 3.61 15.50 21.31
CA ASN A 122 2.20 15.32 21.66
C ASN A 122 1.22 15.72 20.54
N PRO A 123 1.45 15.36 19.26
CA PRO A 123 0.49 15.70 18.20
C PRO A 123 -0.83 14.94 18.42
N ASP A 124 -1.91 15.53 17.93
CA ASP A 124 -3.17 14.79 17.84
C ASP A 124 -3.01 13.69 16.79
N VAL A 125 -2.50 14.04 15.61
CA VAL A 125 -2.31 13.10 14.50
C VAL A 125 -0.85 13.08 14.08
N GLN A 126 -0.21 11.92 14.09
CA GLN A 126 1.13 11.71 13.56
C GLN A 126 1.07 10.92 12.25
N LEU A 127 1.62 11.49 11.18
CA LEU A 127 1.71 10.83 9.88
C LEU A 127 3.08 10.16 9.70
N VAL A 128 3.05 8.89 9.29
CA VAL A 128 4.23 8.10 8.94
C VAL A 128 4.04 7.59 7.51
N ILE A 129 4.95 7.93 6.61
CA ILE A 129 4.96 7.44 5.24
C ILE A 129 6.08 6.41 5.14
N ALA A 130 5.78 5.25 4.57
CA ALA A 130 6.69 4.13 4.49
C ALA A 130 6.68 3.55 3.09
N ASP A 131 7.87 3.31 2.54
CA ASP A 131 8.02 2.57 1.29
C ASP A 131 7.36 1.19 1.35
N GLY A 132 7.58 0.45 2.44
CA GLY A 132 7.03 -0.89 2.61
C GLY A 132 7.58 -1.87 1.58
N LEU A 133 6.72 -2.81 1.17
CA LEU A 133 7.07 -3.83 0.18
C LEU A 133 6.94 -3.33 -1.26
N SER A 134 6.39 -2.13 -1.48
CA SER A 134 6.28 -1.53 -2.81
C SER A 134 6.37 0.00 -2.75
N GLY A 135 7.52 0.55 -3.14
CA GLY A 135 7.67 2.00 -3.31
C GLY A 135 6.75 2.57 -4.40
N PHE A 136 6.45 1.75 -5.42
CA PHE A 136 5.54 2.10 -6.51
C PHE A 136 4.12 2.40 -6.01
N ALA A 137 3.62 1.66 -5.01
CA ALA A 137 2.33 1.95 -4.38
C ALA A 137 2.30 3.33 -3.71
N ILE A 138 3.39 3.77 -3.11
CA ILE A 138 3.45 5.10 -2.52
C ILE A 138 3.50 6.16 -3.62
N ASN A 139 4.36 5.99 -4.62
CA ASN A 139 4.48 6.92 -5.75
C ASN A 139 3.14 7.17 -6.45
N ALA A 140 2.33 6.12 -6.63
CA ALA A 140 1.06 6.19 -7.34
C ALA A 140 -0.06 6.88 -6.56
N ASN A 141 -0.04 6.86 -5.22
CA ASN A 141 -1.22 7.21 -4.42
C ASN A 141 -0.98 8.34 -3.40
N LEU A 142 0.28 8.59 -3.01
CA LEU A 142 0.60 9.42 -1.85
C LEU A 142 0.13 10.87 -1.99
N LYS A 143 0.37 11.52 -3.14
CA LYS A 143 0.00 12.94 -3.33
C LYS A 143 -1.50 13.14 -3.12
N ASP A 144 -2.31 12.30 -3.75
CA ASP A 144 -3.77 12.39 -3.73
C ASP A 144 -4.35 12.17 -2.33
N ILE A 145 -3.95 11.09 -1.65
CA ILE A 145 -4.46 10.80 -0.30
C ILE A 145 -3.98 11.84 0.73
N TYR A 146 -2.73 12.31 0.61
CA TYR A 146 -2.13 13.23 1.57
C TYR A 146 -2.83 14.58 1.58
N VAL A 147 -3.15 15.14 0.41
CA VAL A 147 -3.86 16.43 0.31
C VAL A 147 -5.21 16.37 1.03
N ILE A 148 -6.00 15.33 0.77
CA ILE A 148 -7.32 15.15 1.41
C ILE A 148 -7.20 14.99 2.93
N MET A 149 -6.20 14.22 3.40
CA MET A 149 -5.97 14.06 4.83
C MET A 149 -5.59 15.38 5.50
N MET A 150 -4.66 16.14 4.93
CA MET A 150 -4.21 17.41 5.51
C MET A 150 -5.32 18.45 5.57
N ASP A 151 -6.12 18.57 4.52
CA ASP A 151 -7.27 19.47 4.48
C ASP A 151 -8.31 19.07 5.55
N GLY A 152 -8.65 17.77 5.62
CA GLY A 152 -9.60 17.27 6.60
C GLY A 152 -9.13 17.41 8.05
N PHE A 153 -7.85 17.17 8.34
CA PHE A 153 -7.31 17.37 9.69
C PHE A 153 -7.26 18.85 10.09
N LYS A 154 -6.95 19.74 9.14
CA LYS A 154 -6.98 21.19 9.35
C LYS A 154 -8.40 21.67 9.64
N GLU A 155 -9.39 21.23 8.87
CA GLU A 155 -10.80 21.58 9.08
C GLU A 155 -11.30 21.14 10.46
N LYS A 156 -10.89 19.94 10.92
CA LYS A 156 -11.22 19.40 12.24
C LYS A 156 -10.41 20.02 13.39
N GLY A 157 -9.43 20.88 13.08
CA GLY A 157 -8.59 21.55 14.07
C GLY A 157 -7.59 20.63 14.78
N TYR A 158 -7.23 19.49 14.20
CA TYR A 158 -6.23 18.59 14.78
C TYR A 158 -4.82 19.16 14.61
N ARG A 159 -4.01 19.08 15.68
CA ARG A 159 -2.58 19.36 15.58
C ARG A 159 -1.86 18.18 14.92
N VAL A 160 -1.55 18.33 13.64
CA VAL A 160 -0.74 17.35 12.89
C VAL A 160 0.73 17.50 13.29
N GLY A 161 1.39 16.38 13.61
CA GLY A 161 2.82 16.32 13.90
C GLY A 161 3.68 16.49 12.65
N THR A 162 5.00 16.52 12.81
CA THR A 162 5.93 16.55 11.67
C THR A 162 5.76 15.26 10.86
N PRO A 163 5.34 15.28 9.57
CA PRO A 163 5.22 14.07 8.78
C PRO A 163 6.58 13.40 8.61
N ILE A 164 6.68 12.10 8.90
CA ILE A 164 7.94 11.35 8.87
C ILE A 164 7.90 10.34 7.73
N PHE A 165 8.92 10.36 6.87
CA PHE A 165 9.17 9.28 5.93
C PHE A 165 10.15 8.27 6.54
N VAL A 166 9.79 6.99 6.54
CA VAL A 166 10.62 5.90 7.05
C VAL A 166 10.98 4.95 5.92
N ARG A 167 12.26 4.94 5.55
CA ARG A 167 12.79 3.96 4.58
C ARG A 167 12.95 2.58 5.21
N TYR A 168 12.66 1.53 4.44
CA TYR A 168 12.71 0.14 4.86
C TYR A 168 11.85 -0.14 6.09
N SER A 169 10.64 0.41 6.09
CA SER A 169 9.73 0.36 7.23
C SER A 169 8.84 -0.89 7.22
N ARG A 170 8.53 -1.41 8.40
CA ARG A 170 7.42 -2.32 8.68
C ARG A 170 6.39 -1.60 9.54
N VAL A 171 5.17 -2.12 9.57
CA VAL A 171 4.05 -1.50 10.30
C VAL A 171 4.40 -1.12 11.75
N ALA A 172 5.16 -1.97 12.45
CA ALA A 172 5.52 -1.73 13.85
C ALA A 172 6.40 -0.49 14.10
N THR A 173 7.00 0.13 13.07
CA THR A 173 7.74 1.40 13.27
C THR A 173 6.83 2.53 13.74
N MET A 174 5.53 2.50 13.38
CA MET A 174 4.55 3.49 13.81
C MET A 174 4.45 3.55 15.34
N ASP A 175 4.59 2.40 16.03
CA ASP A 175 4.49 2.32 17.48
C ASP A 175 5.63 3.05 18.16
N LYS A 176 6.85 2.90 17.63
CA LYS A 176 8.05 3.55 18.19
C LYS A 176 8.01 5.06 18.00
N ILE A 177 7.54 5.52 16.85
CA ILE A 177 7.34 6.95 16.58
C ILE A 177 6.24 7.51 17.48
N SER A 178 5.11 6.80 17.61
CA SER A 178 4.01 7.16 18.49
C SER A 178 4.46 7.31 19.95
N GLU A 179 5.19 6.32 20.48
CA GLU A 179 5.75 6.34 21.83
C GLU A 179 6.74 7.50 22.03
N ALA A 180 7.62 7.76 21.06
CA ALA A 180 8.64 8.79 21.16
C ALA A 180 8.08 10.21 21.11
N LEU A 181 6.98 10.42 20.38
CA LEU A 181 6.36 11.73 20.19
C LEU A 181 5.09 11.91 21.03
N GLY A 182 4.59 10.89 21.73
CA GLY A 182 3.34 10.97 22.49
C GLY A 182 2.11 11.24 21.61
N ALA A 183 2.06 10.67 20.41
CA ALA A 183 0.97 10.91 19.46
C ALA A 183 -0.34 10.24 19.90
N LYS A 184 -1.46 10.95 19.81
CA LYS A 184 -2.78 10.36 20.15
C LYS A 184 -3.27 9.39 19.09
N VAL A 185 -3.18 9.74 17.80
CA VAL A 185 -3.44 8.82 16.69
C VAL A 185 -2.24 8.83 15.77
N THR A 186 -1.67 7.66 15.52
CA THR A 186 -0.62 7.50 14.50
C THR A 186 -1.20 6.80 13.29
N ILE A 187 -0.90 7.34 12.11
CA ILE A 187 -1.38 6.89 10.81
C ILE A 187 -0.16 6.58 9.96
N GLN A 188 -0.06 5.33 9.49
CA GLN A 188 1.02 4.90 8.62
C GLN A 188 0.51 4.49 7.25
N LEU A 189 0.99 5.19 6.22
CA LEU A 189 0.78 4.87 4.82
C LEU A 189 1.93 3.99 4.36
N ILE A 190 1.64 2.77 3.89
CA ILE A 190 2.67 1.79 3.57
C ILE A 190 2.32 0.99 2.31
N GLY A 191 3.31 0.83 1.42
CA GLY A 191 3.19 0.02 0.22
C GLY A 191 3.00 -1.46 0.55
N GLU A 192 1.96 -2.07 0.02
CA GLU A 192 1.68 -3.49 0.24
C GLU A 192 2.63 -4.39 -0.57
N ARG A 193 2.53 -5.70 -0.35
CA ARG A 193 3.21 -6.67 -1.21
C ARG A 193 2.61 -6.59 -2.62
N PRO A 194 3.42 -6.37 -3.68
CA PRO A 194 2.94 -6.39 -5.05
C PRO A 194 2.16 -7.67 -5.37
N GLY A 195 0.97 -7.49 -5.92
CA GLY A 195 0.16 -8.59 -6.42
C GLY A 195 0.50 -8.90 -7.87
N LEU A 196 -0.01 -10.03 -8.37
CA LEU A 196 0.12 -10.38 -9.79
C LEU A 196 -0.62 -9.40 -10.72
N ALA A 197 -1.61 -8.67 -10.17
CA ALA A 197 -2.45 -7.76 -10.94
C ALA A 197 -1.93 -6.33 -10.94
N THR A 198 -1.35 -5.87 -9.82
CA THR A 198 -0.90 -4.49 -9.64
C THR A 198 0.16 -4.41 -8.54
N GLY A 199 1.12 -3.49 -8.72
CA GLY A 199 2.05 -3.05 -7.69
C GLY A 199 1.62 -1.77 -6.99
N GLU A 200 0.45 -1.20 -7.34
CA GLU A 200 0.00 0.11 -6.85
C GLU A 200 -0.73 0.03 -5.50
N SER A 201 -0.99 -1.15 -4.95
CA SER A 201 -1.81 -1.31 -3.74
C SER A 201 -1.09 -0.76 -2.51
N MET A 202 -1.68 0.25 -1.87
CA MET A 202 -1.22 0.83 -0.60
C MET A 202 -2.23 0.50 0.52
N SER A 203 -1.73 0.41 1.76
CA SER A 203 -2.54 0.32 2.97
C SER A 203 -2.29 1.51 3.89
N VAL A 204 -3.30 1.85 4.69
CA VAL A 204 -3.19 2.77 5.82
C VAL A 204 -3.47 2.01 7.11
N TYR A 205 -2.49 2.02 8.03
CA TYR A 205 -2.62 1.47 9.38
C TYR A 205 -2.77 2.61 10.38
N MET A 206 -3.74 2.51 11.28
CA MET A 206 -4.06 3.57 12.24
C MET A 206 -4.22 2.99 13.64
N ALA A 207 -3.69 3.66 14.66
CA ALA A 207 -3.91 3.26 16.04
C ALA A 207 -3.96 4.46 16.99
N TYR A 208 -4.82 4.35 18.00
CA TYR A 208 -4.91 5.31 19.11
C TYR A 208 -3.86 4.96 20.18
N GLU A 209 -2.99 5.93 20.50
CA GLU A 209 -1.82 5.80 21.38
C GLU A 209 -1.05 4.52 21.06
N ALA A 210 -0.61 4.41 19.80
CA ALA A 210 0.05 3.21 19.29
C ALA A 210 1.29 2.89 20.15
N SER A 211 1.48 1.62 20.49
CA SER A 211 2.58 1.19 21.35
C SER A 211 3.03 -0.22 21.04
N SER A 212 4.35 -0.44 21.18
CA SER A 212 5.01 -1.73 21.04
C SER A 212 4.66 -2.71 22.16
N LYS A 213 4.01 -2.22 23.22
CA LYS A 213 3.46 -3.03 24.32
C LYS A 213 2.06 -3.59 24.00
N LYS A 214 1.39 -3.08 22.97
CA LYS A 214 0.05 -3.50 22.55
C LYS A 214 0.16 -4.49 21.37
N PRO A 215 -0.81 -5.42 21.22
CA PRO A 215 -0.80 -6.39 20.11
C PRO A 215 -1.08 -5.72 18.76
N GLU A 216 -0.82 -6.44 17.67
CA GLU A 216 -1.13 -6.01 16.29
C GLU A 216 -2.59 -5.60 16.10
N SER A 217 -3.50 -6.29 16.81
CA SER A 217 -4.95 -6.05 16.80
C SER A 217 -5.37 -4.67 17.31
N GLN A 218 -4.44 -3.87 17.84
CA GLN A 218 -4.67 -2.46 18.16
C GLN A 218 -4.92 -1.60 16.90
N ARG A 219 -4.54 -2.08 15.71
CA ARG A 219 -4.55 -1.29 14.48
C ARG A 219 -5.87 -1.45 13.72
N THR A 220 -6.43 -0.32 13.31
CA THR A 220 -7.47 -0.23 12.28
C THR A 220 -6.77 -0.12 10.92
N VAL A 221 -7.28 -0.80 9.90
CA VAL A 221 -6.64 -0.84 8.57
C VAL A 221 -7.63 -0.45 7.48
N VAL A 222 -7.20 0.43 6.57
CA VAL A 222 -7.83 0.65 5.27
C VAL A 222 -6.85 0.13 4.22
N SER A 223 -7.17 -0.99 3.57
CA SER A 223 -6.28 -1.64 2.60
C SER A 223 -6.77 -1.46 1.16
N ASN A 224 -5.96 -1.91 0.20
CA ASN A 224 -6.33 -1.93 -1.21
C ASN A 224 -6.67 -0.53 -1.75
N ILE A 225 -5.88 0.46 -1.36
CA ILE A 225 -5.97 1.83 -1.84
C ILE A 225 -5.16 1.94 -3.13
N TYR A 226 -5.88 2.07 -4.25
CA TYR A 226 -5.34 2.26 -5.60
C TYR A 226 -6.51 2.47 -6.58
N ARG A 227 -6.21 2.81 -7.83
CA ARG A 227 -7.22 3.18 -8.85
C ARG A 227 -8.33 2.14 -9.11
N GLN A 228 -8.07 0.84 -8.92
CA GLN A 228 -9.10 -0.22 -9.08
C GLN A 228 -9.56 -0.84 -7.74
N GLY A 229 -9.11 -0.26 -6.62
CA GLY A 229 -9.58 -0.56 -5.27
C GLY A 229 -10.37 0.63 -4.71
N ILE A 230 -10.05 1.06 -3.49
CA ILE A 230 -10.53 2.33 -2.96
C ILE A 230 -9.67 3.45 -3.57
N PRO A 231 -10.24 4.42 -4.31
CA PRO A 231 -9.47 5.53 -4.86
C PRO A 231 -8.78 6.34 -3.75
N PRO A 232 -7.53 6.82 -3.96
CA PRO A 232 -6.76 7.53 -2.92
C PRO A 232 -7.48 8.73 -2.29
N LEU A 233 -8.24 9.48 -3.10
CA LEU A 233 -9.02 10.62 -2.62
C LEU A 233 -10.14 10.19 -1.65
N GLU A 234 -10.86 9.13 -1.99
CA GLU A 234 -11.92 8.56 -1.15
C GLU A 234 -11.33 7.94 0.13
N ALA A 235 -10.20 7.24 -0.01
CA ALA A 235 -9.47 6.68 1.12
C ALA A 235 -9.01 7.76 2.09
N GLY A 236 -8.58 8.93 1.61
CA GLY A 236 -8.20 10.07 2.45
C GLY A 236 -9.36 10.55 3.31
N ALA A 237 -10.55 10.71 2.73
CA ALA A 237 -11.75 11.10 3.47
C ALA A 237 -12.14 10.04 4.52
N GLN A 238 -12.04 8.76 4.15
CA GLN A 238 -12.30 7.65 5.08
C GLN A 238 -11.30 7.65 6.25
N VAL A 239 -10.01 7.92 6.00
CA VAL A 239 -8.99 8.01 7.04
C VAL A 239 -9.25 9.17 7.99
N VAL A 240 -9.67 10.34 7.48
CA VAL A 240 -10.06 11.49 8.32
C VAL A 240 -11.25 11.13 9.22
N TYR A 241 -12.29 10.52 8.66
CA TYR A 241 -13.44 10.06 9.43
C TYR A 241 -13.05 9.03 10.50
N LEU A 242 -12.25 8.03 10.16
CA LEU A 242 -11.80 7.02 11.12
C LEU A 242 -10.92 7.64 12.21
N THR A 243 -10.12 8.66 11.89
CA THR A 243 -9.31 9.39 12.88
C THR A 243 -10.20 10.06 13.91
N GLU A 244 -11.28 10.71 13.49
CA GLU A 244 -12.26 11.32 14.39
C GLU A 244 -12.92 10.28 15.30
N VAL A 245 -13.29 9.13 14.75
CA VAL A 245 -13.84 8.00 15.52
C VAL A 245 -12.82 7.49 16.56
N LEU A 246 -11.56 7.27 16.17
CA LEU A 246 -10.49 6.84 17.08
C LEU A 246 -10.27 7.85 18.21
N MET A 247 -10.28 9.15 17.89
CA MET A 247 -10.12 10.24 18.85
C MET A 247 -11.28 10.31 19.85
N ARG A 248 -12.51 10.14 19.37
CA ARG A 248 -13.72 10.19 20.21
C ARG A 248 -13.80 8.99 21.15
N GLU A 249 -13.60 7.79 20.62
CA GLU A 249 -13.73 6.53 21.37
C GLU A 249 -12.50 6.19 22.21
N LYS A 250 -11.34 6.82 21.90
CA LYS A 250 -10.02 6.54 22.50
C LYS A 250 -9.64 5.06 22.38
N LYS A 251 -10.01 4.45 21.26
CA LYS A 251 -9.86 3.03 20.95
C LYS A 251 -9.57 2.86 19.46
N SER A 252 -8.90 1.77 19.11
CA SER A 252 -8.60 1.41 17.73
C SER A 252 -8.56 -0.12 17.55
N GLY A 253 -8.52 -0.57 16.30
CA GLY A 253 -8.47 -1.98 15.95
C GLY A 253 -9.68 -2.75 16.49
N VAL A 254 -9.44 -3.94 17.04
CA VAL A 254 -10.54 -4.85 17.46
C VAL A 254 -11.36 -4.32 18.65
N GLU A 255 -10.83 -3.36 19.40
CA GLU A 255 -11.56 -2.73 20.51
C GLU A 255 -12.55 -1.66 20.04
N LEU A 256 -12.36 -1.17 18.81
CA LEU A 256 -13.25 -0.19 18.20
C LEU A 256 -14.49 -0.90 17.62
N LYS A 257 -15.66 -0.54 18.14
CA LYS A 257 -16.95 -1.02 17.63
C LYS A 257 -17.59 0.11 16.83
N ILE A 258 -17.60 -0.03 15.49
CA ILE A 258 -18.23 0.89 14.54
C ILE A 258 -19.61 0.36 14.17
#